data_AF-A0AAV6CFH7-F1
#
_entry.id   AF-A0AAV6CFH7-F1
#
_cell.length_a   1.000
_cell.length_b   1.000
_cell.length_c   1.000
_cell.angle_alpha   90.00
_cell.angle_beta   90.00
_cell.angle_gamma   90.00
#
_symmetry.space_group_name_H-M   'P 1'
#
loop_
_entity.id
_entity.type
_entity.pdbx_description
1 polymer ?
#
loop_
_entity_poly.entity_id
_entity_poly.type
_entity_poly.pdbx_seq_one_letter_code
_entity_poly.pdbx_strand_id
1 'polypeptide(L)'
;MRTSSTSTSRSIDRDYAWRCLAVNLGLTPGLGSLMARRWIVGSLTLALAITGFLLFILGIVRAFSAAVNSPEPNAELRAHIGPIGRGFAIFIASWLISAIDSLLLVKNSPKPPPLPQPRVP
;
A
#
# COMPACT_ATOMS: atom_id res chain seq x y z
N MET A 1 28.51 36.67 -9.19
CA MET A 1 28.66 35.20 -9.26
C MET A 1 27.43 34.55 -8.65
N ARG A 2 26.58 33.88 -9.45
CA ARG A 2 25.46 33.06 -8.96
C ARG A 2 25.88 31.60 -9.08
N THR A 3 26.06 30.92 -7.95
CA THR A 3 26.29 29.47 -7.90
C THR A 3 24.93 28.77 -7.97
N SER A 4 24.53 28.37 -9.17
CA SER A 4 23.37 27.50 -9.36
C SER A 4 23.71 26.11 -8.83
N SER A 5 23.37 25.83 -7.58
CA SER A 5 23.37 24.47 -7.05
C SER A 5 22.21 23.71 -7.70
N THR A 6 22.48 23.09 -8.84
CA THR A 6 21.56 22.16 -9.49
C THR A 6 21.39 20.98 -8.55
N SER A 7 20.40 21.03 -7.65
CA SER A 7 19.97 19.89 -6.87
C SER A 7 19.47 18.85 -7.88
N THR A 8 20.33 17.89 -8.22
CA THR A 8 19.98 16.74 -9.01
C THR A 8 19.02 15.94 -8.16
N SER A 9 17.72 16.24 -8.26
CA SER A 9 16.68 15.38 -7.71
C SER A 9 16.84 14.05 -8.44
N ARG A 10 17.50 13.10 -7.77
CA ARG A 10 17.76 11.77 -8.33
C ARG A 10 16.40 11.18 -8.71
N SER A 11 16.07 11.20 -9.99
CA SER A 11 14.84 10.62 -10.51
C SER A 11 14.85 9.15 -10.13
N ILE A 12 13.72 8.68 -9.60
CA ILE A 12 13.58 7.28 -9.21
C ILE A 12 13.70 6.44 -10.49
N ASP A 13 14.61 5.46 -10.44
CA ASP A 13 14.79 4.51 -11.54
C ASP A 13 13.51 3.68 -11.72
N ARG A 14 13.17 3.36 -12.95
CA ARG A 14 11.93 2.67 -13.29
C ARG A 14 11.86 1.29 -12.65
N ASP A 15 12.98 0.61 -12.55
CA ASP A 15 13.08 -0.69 -11.88
C ASP A 15 12.81 -0.57 -10.37
N TYR A 16 13.24 0.52 -9.75
CA TYR A 16 12.94 0.80 -8.35
C TYR A 16 11.45 1.10 -8.14
N ALA A 17 10.83 1.85 -9.06
CA ALA A 17 9.39 2.10 -9.02
C ALA A 17 8.55 0.80 -9.13
N TRP A 18 8.97 -0.15 -9.97
CA TRP A 18 8.35 -1.47 -10.06
C TRP A 18 8.48 -2.29 -8.76
N ARG A 19 9.62 -2.23 -8.09
CA ARG A 19 9.80 -2.86 -6.77
C ARG A 19 8.85 -2.25 -5.73
N CYS A 20 8.71 -0.92 -5.72
CA CYS A 20 7.75 -0.24 -4.83
C CYS A 20 6.31 -0.69 -5.09
N LEU A 21 5.91 -0.85 -6.37
CA LEU A 21 4.61 -1.40 -6.74
C LEU A 21 4.44 -2.84 -6.22
N ALA A 22 5.43 -3.71 -6.45
CA ALA A 22 5.38 -5.09 -6.00
C ALA A 22 5.27 -5.20 -4.47
N VAL A 23 5.96 -4.34 -3.73
CA VAL A 23 5.87 -4.28 -2.26
C VAL A 23 4.47 -3.84 -1.80
N ASN A 24 3.91 -2.80 -2.41
CA ASN A 24 2.58 -2.31 -2.06
C ASN A 24 1.46 -3.31 -2.43
N LEU A 25 1.65 -4.13 -3.48
CA LEU A 25 0.71 -5.16 -3.89
C LEU A 25 0.91 -6.51 -3.18
N GLY A 26 2.13 -6.85 -2.76
CA GLY A 26 2.48 -8.17 -2.25
C GLY A 26 2.69 -8.27 -0.73
N LEU A 27 3.03 -7.16 -0.07
CA LEU A 27 3.37 -7.16 1.36
C LEU A 27 2.40 -6.33 2.19
N THR A 28 2.51 -5.00 2.11
CA THR A 28 1.70 -4.09 2.92
C THR A 28 1.52 -2.79 2.17
N PRO A 29 0.27 -2.31 2.00
CA PRO A 29 0.04 -1.04 1.34
C PRO A 29 0.67 0.12 2.13
N GLY A 30 1.31 1.03 1.40
CA GLY A 30 2.02 2.21 1.92
C GLY A 30 3.53 2.02 2.07
N LEU A 31 4.03 0.79 2.20
CA LEU A 31 5.45 0.50 2.44
C LEU A 31 6.32 0.83 1.22
N GLY A 32 5.88 0.49 0.01
CA GLY A 32 6.54 0.88 -1.24
C GLY A 32 6.54 2.39 -1.49
N SER A 33 5.53 3.11 -1.00
CA SER A 33 5.48 4.58 -1.08
C SER A 33 6.48 5.22 -0.11
N LEU A 34 6.67 4.64 1.08
CA LEU A 34 7.74 5.03 2.01
C LEU A 34 9.12 4.79 1.40
N MET A 35 9.34 3.64 0.75
CA MET A 35 10.58 3.33 0.01
C MET A 35 10.86 4.36 -1.10
N ALA A 36 9.83 4.90 -1.73
CA ALA A 36 9.92 5.97 -2.72
C ALA A 36 10.08 7.38 -2.11
N ARG A 37 10.34 7.50 -0.81
CA ARG A 37 10.43 8.76 -0.04
C ARG A 37 9.15 9.61 -0.08
N ARG A 38 7.99 9.01 -0.39
CA ARG A 38 6.69 9.67 -0.32
C ARG A 38 6.10 9.51 1.07
N TRP A 39 6.80 10.08 2.06
CA TRP A 39 6.55 9.86 3.49
C TRP A 39 5.11 10.14 3.91
N ILE A 40 4.50 11.23 3.43
CA ILE A 40 3.14 11.62 3.82
C ILE A 40 2.12 10.60 3.30
N VAL A 41 2.14 10.31 2.00
CA VAL A 41 1.20 9.37 1.37
C VAL A 41 1.42 7.96 1.89
N GLY A 42 2.67 7.53 2.00
CA GLY A 42 3.03 6.21 2.54
C GLY A 42 2.58 6.02 3.99
N SER A 43 2.78 7.02 4.86
CA SER A 43 2.37 6.93 6.27
C SER A 43 0.85 6.93 6.42
N LEU A 44 0.14 7.78 5.67
CA LEU A 44 -1.33 7.82 5.71
C LEU A 44 -1.96 6.51 5.20
N THR A 45 -1.45 5.99 4.08
CA THR A 45 -1.94 4.70 3.53
C THR A 45 -1.62 3.53 4.45
N LEU A 46 -0.41 3.50 5.03
CA LEU A 46 -0.03 2.47 6.00
C LEU A 46 -0.88 2.55 7.28
N ALA A 47 -1.14 3.76 7.80
CA ALA A 47 -1.97 3.94 8.98
C ALA A 47 -3.42 3.50 8.73
N LEU A 48 -3.99 3.83 7.56
CA LEU A 48 -5.31 3.36 7.15
C LEU A 48 -5.35 1.83 7.02
N ALA A 49 -4.30 1.25 6.46
CA ALA A 49 -4.19 -0.20 6.32
C ALA A 49 -4.16 -0.90 7.68
N ILE A 50 -3.31 -0.44 8.59
CA ILE A 50 -3.21 -0.97 9.96
C ILE A 50 -4.56 -0.82 10.66
N THR A 51 -5.19 0.36 10.58
CA THR A 51 -6.47 0.62 11.24
C THR A 51 -7.58 -0.28 10.70
N GLY A 52 -7.74 -0.36 9.37
CA GLY A 52 -8.72 -1.23 8.73
C GLY A 52 -8.50 -2.71 9.06
N PHE A 53 -7.25 -3.16 9.01
CA PHE A 53 -6.88 -4.53 9.35
C PHE A 53 -7.17 -4.88 10.81
N LEU A 54 -6.83 -3.99 11.75
CA LEU A 54 -7.13 -4.19 13.17
C LEU A 54 -8.65 -4.24 13.42
N LEU A 55 -9.43 -3.33 12.81
CA LEU A 55 -10.89 -3.36 12.92
C LEU A 55 -11.48 -4.67 12.36
N PHE A 56 -10.93 -5.15 11.25
CA PHE A 56 -11.34 -6.41 10.63
C PHE A 56 -11.03 -7.62 11.53
N ILE A 57 -9.78 -7.76 11.98
CA ILE A 57 -9.37 -8.89 12.83
C ILE A 57 -10.05 -8.87 14.19
N LEU A 58 -10.10 -7.70 14.86
CA LEU A 58 -10.81 -7.58 16.13
C LEU A 58 -12.31 -7.84 15.98
N GLY A 59 -12.90 -7.45 14.86
CA GLY A 59 -14.28 -7.77 14.52
C GLY A 59 -14.50 -9.29 14.40
N ILE A 60 -13.62 -10.00 13.69
CA ILE A 60 -13.68 -11.46 13.55
C ILE A 60 -13.51 -12.16 14.90
N VAL A 61 -12.51 -11.77 15.69
CA VAL A 61 -12.27 -12.37 17.02
C VAL A 61 -13.47 -12.16 17.93
N ARG A 62 -14.07 -10.97 17.94
CA ARG A 62 -15.28 -10.69 18.71
C ARG A 62 -16.49 -11.49 18.22
N ALA A 63 -16.69 -11.57 16.91
CA ALA A 63 -17.78 -12.35 16.32
C ALA A 63 -17.66 -13.83 16.67
N PHE A 64 -16.45 -14.38 16.58
CA PHE A 64 -16.18 -15.78 16.91
C PHE A 64 -16.36 -16.05 18.41
N SER A 65 -15.81 -15.17 19.26
CA SER A 65 -15.98 -15.27 20.71
C SER A 65 -17.44 -15.15 21.13
N ALA A 66 -18.23 -14.28 20.49
CA ALA A 66 -19.66 -14.16 20.76
C ALA A 66 -20.42 -15.41 20.32
N ALA A 67 -20.11 -15.92 19.12
CA ALA A 67 -20.75 -17.10 18.56
C ALA A 67 -20.51 -18.36 19.41
N VAL A 68 -19.29 -18.56 19.94
CA VAL A 68 -18.97 -19.76 20.73
C VAL A 68 -19.62 -19.78 22.12
N ASN A 69 -19.98 -18.60 22.65
CA ASN A 69 -20.59 -18.45 23.97
C ASN A 69 -22.11 -18.21 23.91
N SER A 70 -22.70 -18.25 22.71
CA SER A 70 -24.12 -17.92 22.50
C SER A 70 -24.94 -19.18 22.18
N PRO A 71 -26.18 -19.28 22.71
CA PRO A 71 -27.13 -20.29 22.29
C PRO A 71 -27.58 -20.10 20.83
N GLU A 72 -27.40 -18.91 20.23
CA GLU A 72 -27.69 -18.63 18.83
C GLU A 72 -26.46 -18.09 18.07
N PRO A 73 -25.49 -18.96 17.73
CA PRO A 73 -24.23 -18.55 17.09
C PRO A 73 -24.41 -17.77 15.78
N ASN A 74 -25.44 -18.13 14.99
CA ASN A 74 -25.70 -17.51 13.69
C ASN A 74 -26.19 -16.06 13.80
N ALA A 75 -26.96 -15.74 14.86
CA ALA A 75 -27.43 -14.38 15.10
C ALA A 75 -26.25 -13.48 15.48
N GLU A 76 -25.36 -13.97 16.35
CA GLU A 76 -24.14 -13.27 16.75
C GLU A 76 -23.20 -13.00 15.57
N LEU A 77 -22.95 -14.00 14.72
CA LEU A 77 -22.14 -13.82 13.52
C LEU A 77 -22.71 -12.72 12.61
N ARG A 78 -24.03 -12.74 12.36
CA ARG A 78 -24.70 -11.73 11.52
C ARG A 78 -24.58 -10.32 12.07
N ALA A 79 -24.72 -10.15 13.39
CA ALA A 79 -24.57 -8.85 14.04
C ALA A 79 -23.19 -8.21 13.81
N HIS A 80 -22.15 -9.04 13.61
CA HIS A 80 -20.78 -8.59 13.43
C HIS A 80 -20.35 -8.42 11.97
N ILE A 81 -21.14 -8.88 10.97
CA ILE A 81 -20.81 -8.75 9.54
C ILE A 81 -20.60 -7.28 9.15
N GLY A 82 -21.49 -6.38 9.57
CA GLY A 82 -21.40 -4.95 9.24
C GLY A 82 -20.12 -4.28 9.75
N PRO A 83 -19.80 -4.37 11.05
CA PRO A 83 -18.52 -3.91 11.60
C PRO A 83 -17.29 -4.52 10.91
N ILE A 84 -17.25 -5.85 10.72
CA ILE A 84 -16.14 -6.54 10.03
C ILE A 84 -15.96 -6.01 8.61
N GLY A 85 -17.08 -5.89 7.87
CA GLY A 85 -17.09 -5.38 6.50
C GLY A 85 -16.56 -3.96 6.39
N ARG A 86 -16.83 -3.08 7.36
CA ARG A 86 -16.26 -1.71 7.40
C ARG A 86 -14.74 -1.71 7.59
N GLY A 87 -14.22 -2.52 8.52
CA GLY A 87 -12.78 -2.67 8.72
C GLY A 87 -12.09 -3.18 7.45
N PHE A 88 -12.68 -4.21 6.83
CA PHE A 88 -12.21 -4.74 5.56
C PHE A 88 -12.25 -3.72 4.43
N ALA A 89 -13.33 -2.95 4.30
CA ALA A 89 -13.47 -1.93 3.28
C ALA A 89 -12.41 -0.82 3.42
N ILE A 90 -12.13 -0.36 4.64
CA ILE A 90 -11.05 0.62 4.91
C ILE A 90 -9.70 0.03 4.50
N PHE A 91 -9.44 -1.23 4.84
CA PHE A 91 -8.20 -1.91 4.47
C PHE A 91 -8.05 -2.02 2.94
N ILE A 92 -9.07 -2.47 2.22
CA ILE A 92 -9.04 -2.56 0.75
C ILE A 92 -8.91 -1.16 0.11
N ALA A 93 -9.60 -0.15 0.62
CA ALA A 93 -9.46 1.21 0.13
C ALA A 93 -8.02 1.73 0.28
N SER A 94 -7.38 1.46 1.43
CA SER A 94 -5.96 1.81 1.64
C SER A 94 -5.04 1.09 0.65
N TRP A 95 -5.38 -0.15 0.29
CA TRP A 95 -4.66 -0.95 -0.69
C TRP A 95 -4.76 -0.35 -2.09
N LEU A 96 -5.97 0.02 -2.52
CA LEU A 96 -6.21 0.65 -3.81
C LEU A 96 -5.49 1.99 -3.94
N ILE A 97 -5.53 2.82 -2.89
CA ILE A 97 -4.80 4.11 -2.88
C ILE A 97 -3.30 3.86 -3.03
N SER A 98 -2.74 2.87 -2.32
CA SER A 98 -1.33 2.52 -2.42
C SER A 98 -0.92 1.96 -3.78
N ALA A 99 -1.81 1.17 -4.42
CA ALA A 99 -1.59 0.69 -5.78
C ALA A 99 -1.59 1.84 -6.80
N ILE A 100 -2.57 2.74 -6.74
CA ILE A 100 -2.63 3.94 -7.60
C ILE A 100 -1.36 4.78 -7.43
N ASP A 101 -0.93 5.02 -6.19
CA ASP A 101 0.27 5.79 -5.88
C ASP A 101 1.53 5.22 -6.55
N SER A 102 1.64 3.89 -6.52
CA SER A 102 2.75 3.15 -7.12
C SER A 102 2.69 3.14 -8.64
N LEU A 103 1.50 3.04 -9.23
CA LEU A 103 1.32 3.13 -10.68
C LEU A 103 1.70 4.52 -11.19
N LEU A 104 1.31 5.58 -10.47
CA LEU A 104 1.74 6.95 -10.77
C LEU A 104 3.26 7.10 -10.67
N LEU A 105 3.89 6.45 -9.69
CA LEU A 105 5.35 6.44 -9.58
C LEU A 105 6.02 5.79 -10.80
N VAL A 106 5.56 4.61 -11.21
CA VAL A 106 6.08 3.91 -12.40
C VAL A 106 5.85 4.71 -13.68
N LYS A 107 4.67 5.34 -13.83
CA LYS A 107 4.33 6.17 -14.99
C LYS A 107 5.24 7.40 -15.10
N ASN A 108 5.59 8.01 -13.97
CA ASN A 108 6.39 9.23 -13.93
C ASN A 108 7.91 8.96 -13.89
N SER A 109 8.33 7.69 -13.82
CA SER A 109 9.75 7.32 -13.81
C SER A 109 10.32 7.37 -15.24
N PRO A 110 11.52 7.96 -15.45
CA PRO A 110 12.16 7.99 -16.76
C PRO A 110 12.37 6.58 -17.32
N LYS A 111 12.31 6.43 -18.65
CA LYS A 111 12.73 5.16 -19.28
C LYS A 111 14.23 4.96 -19.05
N PRO A 112 14.68 3.72 -18.76
CA PRO A 112 16.10 3.44 -18.68
C PRO A 112 16.77 3.79 -20.03
N PRO A 113 18.01 4.31 -20.00
CA PRO A 113 18.76 4.59 -21.23
C PRO A 113 18.93 3.30 -22.05
N PRO A 114 18.96 3.39 -23.40
CA PRO A 114 19.23 2.24 -24.24
C PRO A 114 20.55 1.58 -23.82
N LEU A 115 20.59 0.24 -23.82
CA LEU A 115 21.83 -0.50 -23.56
C LEU A 115 22.91 -0.04 -24.55
N PRO A 116 24.18 0.09 -24.13
CA PRO A 116 25.28 0.34 -25.04
C PRO A 116 25.26 -0.70 -26.16
N GLN A 117 25.16 -0.25 -27.41
CA GLN A 117 25.24 -1.14 -28.57
C GLN A 117 26.61 -1.85 -28.55
N PRO A 118 26.68 -3.17 -28.81
CA PRO A 118 27.96 -3.84 -29.00
C PRO A 118 28.75 -3.12 -30.08
N ARG A 119 30.00 -2.72 -29.79
CA ARG A 119 30.89 -2.26 -30.86
C ARG A 119 31.19 -3.46 -31.74
N VAL A 120 30.59 -3.52 -32.92
CA VAL A 120 30.96 -4.48 -33.95
C VAL A 120 32.34 -4.04 -34.47
N PRO A 121 33.36 -4.90 -34.45
CA PRO A 121 34.71 -4.58 -34.95
C PRO A 121 34.73 -4.35 -36.47
#